data_AF-A0A6I5WSC5-F1
#
_entry.id   AF-A0A6I5WSC5-F1
#
_cell.length_a   1.000
_cell.length_b   1.000
_cell.length_c   1.000
_cell.angle_alpha   90.00
_cell.angle_beta   90.00
_cell.angle_gamma   90.00
#
_symmetry.space_group_name_H-M   'P 1'
#
loop_
_entity.id
_entity.type
_entity.pdbx_description
1 polymer ?
#
loop_
_entity_poly.entity_id
_entity_poly.type
_entity_poly.pdbx_seq_one_letter_code
_entity_poly.pdbx_strand_id
1 'polypeptide(L)'
;MIPLRLPAAIEAERPFVTRIEDAGARPAGKRRFQSWIVGDDVFGLALAGDQGLFTIDGIQASQVVGDVLLVDPIRQQAERLIRADSLHNTLLVTERCDQLCQMCSQPPKKTHEDRFELLRQASLLAPEGATLGITGGEPTLYKNELFDLIEITLGERPDMSFHVLSNGQHFEQHDVGRLRNPAFARVTWGIPLYSSAASEHDAIVGKPGAFERLHQSFGRLVEAGARVELRTVVLSSNAFELPALAKHIVWRLPFIGSWSVMQLENIGFAKNRWSKLFFDHRANFTPIAEALDRASLHALQARLFNFPLCTVPPAYRSYAVRSISDWKQKYVAACDDCSLKPRCAGFFEWHSGEHANAWVRPE
;
A
#
# COMPACT_ATOMS: atom_id res chain seq x y z
N MET A 1 -9.95 -14.33 7.67
CA MET A 1 -8.82 -13.40 7.47
C MET A 1 -7.67 -14.20 6.89
N ILE A 2 -6.98 -13.69 5.87
CA ILE A 2 -5.86 -14.40 5.22
C ILE A 2 -4.66 -14.39 6.17
N PRO A 3 -4.10 -15.55 6.56
CA PRO A 3 -2.98 -15.57 7.50
C PRO A 3 -1.70 -15.12 6.78
N LEU A 4 -1.15 -13.98 7.19
CA LEU A 4 0.11 -13.44 6.66
C LEU A 4 1.34 -13.85 7.48
N ARG A 5 1.11 -14.32 8.71
CA ARG A 5 2.14 -14.82 9.62
C ARG A 5 1.71 -16.18 10.10
N LEU A 6 2.60 -17.15 9.93
CA LEU A 6 2.35 -18.56 10.16
C LEU A 6 3.39 -19.09 11.16
N PRO A 7 2.98 -19.83 12.19
CA PRO A 7 3.92 -20.57 13.03
C PRO A 7 4.74 -21.55 12.17
N ALA A 8 6.01 -21.70 12.48
CA ALA A 8 6.91 -22.56 11.72
C ALA A 8 7.98 -23.17 12.62
N ALA A 9 8.38 -24.42 12.38
CA ALA A 9 9.54 -25.05 13.01
C ALA A 9 10.74 -24.98 12.06
N ILE A 10 11.79 -24.26 12.44
CA ILE A 10 12.88 -23.85 11.55
C ILE A 10 14.22 -24.12 12.23
N GLU A 11 15.10 -24.89 11.56
CA GLU A 11 16.46 -25.19 12.03
C GLU A 11 17.55 -24.26 11.48
N ALA A 12 17.21 -23.39 10.53
CA ALA A 12 18.15 -22.46 9.91
C ALA A 12 18.74 -21.46 10.93
N GLU A 13 19.99 -21.05 10.72
CA GLU A 13 20.69 -20.13 11.64
C GLU A 13 20.27 -18.65 11.49
N ARG A 14 19.79 -18.25 10.31
CA ARG A 14 19.53 -16.86 9.96
C ARG A 14 18.21 -16.71 9.19
N PRO A 15 17.54 -15.55 9.27
CA PRO A 15 16.37 -15.28 8.44
C PRO A 15 16.71 -15.38 6.96
N PHE A 16 15.80 -15.95 6.18
CA PHE A 16 15.98 -16.14 4.74
C PHE A 16 14.66 -16.00 3.99
N VAL A 17 14.76 -15.71 2.70
CA VAL A 17 13.61 -15.64 1.81
C VAL A 17 13.57 -16.85 0.90
N THR A 18 12.37 -17.36 0.65
CA THR A 18 12.16 -18.49 -0.26
C THR A 18 10.83 -18.40 -0.98
N ARG A 19 10.78 -18.88 -2.22
CA ARG A 19 9.53 -19.14 -2.94
C ARG A 19 9.12 -20.60 -2.75
N ILE A 20 7.86 -20.83 -2.41
CA ILE A 20 7.31 -22.18 -2.28
C ILE A 20 7.04 -22.75 -3.67
N GLU A 21 7.57 -23.93 -3.93
CA GLU A 21 7.40 -24.67 -5.18
C GLU A 21 6.75 -26.03 -4.91
N ASP A 22 5.95 -26.50 -5.88
CA ASP A 22 5.46 -27.87 -5.88
C ASP A 22 6.60 -28.85 -6.23
N ALA A 23 6.64 -30.02 -5.58
CA ALA A 23 7.60 -31.07 -5.86
C ALA A 23 7.57 -31.54 -7.33
N GLY A 24 6.39 -31.51 -7.96
CA GLY A 24 6.20 -31.89 -9.37
C GLY A 24 6.84 -30.92 -10.37
N ALA A 25 7.19 -29.71 -9.93
CA ALA A 25 7.66 -28.63 -10.80
C ALA A 25 9.19 -28.44 -10.82
N ARG A 26 9.99 -29.46 -10.42
CA ARG A 26 11.47 -29.37 -10.42
C ARG A 26 11.99 -28.98 -11.81
N PRO A 27 12.46 -27.73 -12.01
CA PRO A 27 13.03 -27.32 -13.28
C PRO A 27 14.41 -27.95 -13.44
N ALA A 28 14.88 -28.09 -14.68
CA ALA A 28 16.26 -28.42 -14.98
C ALA A 28 17.17 -27.21 -14.64
N GLY A 29 17.53 -27.03 -13.36
CA GLY A 29 18.48 -26.01 -12.93
C GLY A 29 18.35 -25.62 -11.46
N LYS A 30 19.44 -25.14 -10.84
CA LYS A 30 19.42 -24.53 -9.50
C LYS A 30 18.84 -23.12 -9.60
N ARG A 31 17.56 -22.96 -9.29
CA ARG A 31 17.00 -21.64 -8.95
C ARG A 31 17.25 -21.41 -7.46
N ARG A 32 18.03 -20.38 -7.13
CA ARG A 32 18.31 -19.97 -5.74
C ARG A 32 17.03 -19.50 -5.06
N PHE A 33 16.97 -19.63 -3.74
CA PHE A 33 15.86 -19.13 -2.91
C PHE A 33 14.51 -19.81 -3.19
N GLN A 34 14.53 -21.12 -3.37
CA GLN A 34 13.33 -21.94 -3.53
C GLN A 34 13.27 -23.02 -2.45
N SER A 35 12.04 -23.34 -2.04
CA SER A 35 11.75 -24.43 -1.12
C SER A 35 10.64 -25.28 -1.70
N TRP A 36 10.90 -26.58 -1.83
CA TRP A 36 9.96 -27.55 -2.38
C TRP A 36 9.15 -28.18 -1.26
N ILE A 37 7.85 -28.34 -1.50
CA ILE A 37 6.98 -29.11 -0.62
C ILE A 37 7.43 -30.57 -0.62
N VAL A 38 7.77 -31.11 0.54
CA VAL A 38 8.16 -32.52 0.73
C VAL A 38 7.13 -33.30 1.56
N GLY A 39 6.19 -32.60 2.19
CA GLY A 39 5.03 -33.17 2.87
C GLY A 39 3.92 -32.12 3.00
N ASP A 40 2.67 -32.58 2.88
CA ASP A 40 1.45 -31.79 3.07
C ASP A 40 0.44 -32.69 3.77
N ASP A 41 0.07 -32.35 5.00
CA ASP A 41 -0.89 -33.10 5.80
C ASP A 41 -1.82 -32.16 6.57
N VAL A 42 -2.75 -32.73 7.35
CA VAL A 42 -3.75 -31.95 8.10
C VAL A 42 -3.16 -31.02 9.16
N PHE A 43 -1.89 -31.19 9.55
CA PHE A 43 -1.20 -30.35 10.53
C PHE A 43 -0.44 -29.21 9.85
N GLY A 44 0.06 -29.41 8.64
CA GLY A 44 0.70 -28.35 7.88
C GLY A 44 1.60 -28.83 6.75
N LEU A 45 2.59 -28.00 6.44
CA LEU A 45 3.55 -28.22 5.35
C LEU A 45 4.93 -28.54 5.86
N ALA A 46 5.59 -29.49 5.21
CA ALA A 46 7.03 -29.71 5.32
C ALA A 46 7.72 -29.25 4.03
N LEU A 47 8.74 -28.42 4.16
CA LEU A 47 9.44 -27.76 3.05
C LEU A 47 10.94 -28.05 3.15
N ALA A 48 11.58 -28.28 2.00
CA ALA A 48 13.03 -28.46 1.89
C ALA A 48 13.61 -27.44 0.90
N GLY A 49 14.68 -26.75 1.25
CA GLY A 49 15.36 -25.82 0.33
C GLY A 49 16.83 -25.61 0.67
N ASP A 50 17.42 -24.55 0.12
CA ASP A 50 18.84 -24.20 0.29
C ASP A 50 19.25 -23.97 1.76
N GLN A 51 18.28 -23.65 2.64
CA GLN A 51 18.48 -23.38 4.06
C GLN A 51 18.05 -24.54 4.97
N GLY A 52 17.83 -25.73 4.40
CA GLY A 52 17.45 -26.93 5.15
C GLY A 52 15.95 -27.24 5.12
N LEU A 53 15.52 -28.03 6.10
CA LEU A 53 14.13 -28.43 6.32
C LEU A 53 13.45 -27.48 7.30
N PHE A 54 12.18 -27.19 7.04
CA PHE A 54 11.32 -26.46 7.98
C PHE A 54 9.87 -26.83 7.78
N THR A 55 9.04 -26.65 8.80
CA THR A 55 7.60 -26.86 8.72
C THR A 55 6.83 -25.57 8.91
N ILE A 56 5.61 -25.50 8.35
CA ILE A 56 4.67 -24.40 8.56
C ILE A 56 3.34 -24.99 9.00
N ASP A 57 2.83 -24.51 10.13
CA ASP A 57 1.63 -25.07 10.75
C ASP A 57 0.35 -24.44 10.19
N GLY A 58 -0.72 -25.24 10.10
CA GLY A 58 -2.07 -24.76 9.87
C GLY A 58 -2.34 -24.18 8.46
N ILE A 59 -1.52 -24.54 7.48
CA ILE A 59 -1.71 -24.16 6.08
C ILE A 59 -1.44 -25.34 5.16
N GLN A 60 -2.12 -25.39 4.01
CA GLN A 60 -1.98 -26.45 3.00
C GLN A 60 -1.25 -25.94 1.76
N ALA A 61 -0.68 -26.85 0.97
CA ALA A 61 0.11 -26.50 -0.21
C ALA A 61 -0.68 -25.62 -1.18
N SER A 62 -1.94 -26.01 -1.44
CA SER A 62 -2.86 -25.31 -2.33
C SER A 62 -3.08 -23.84 -1.99
N GLN A 63 -2.76 -23.40 -0.78
CA GLN A 63 -2.96 -22.04 -0.31
C GLN A 63 -1.70 -21.14 -0.41
N VAL A 64 -0.52 -21.73 -0.64
CA VAL A 64 0.77 -21.03 -0.57
C VAL A 64 1.76 -21.39 -1.67
N VAL A 65 1.46 -22.36 -2.54
CA VAL A 65 2.30 -22.64 -3.71
C VAL A 65 2.49 -21.36 -4.53
N GLY A 66 3.74 -21.04 -4.85
CA GLY A 66 4.15 -19.82 -5.57
C GLY A 66 4.41 -18.62 -4.65
N ASP A 67 3.96 -18.63 -3.40
CA ASP A 67 4.18 -17.53 -2.48
C ASP A 67 5.66 -17.37 -2.13
N VAL A 68 6.04 -16.14 -1.84
CA VAL A 68 7.36 -15.79 -1.33
C VAL A 68 7.24 -15.52 0.17
N LEU A 69 8.01 -16.27 0.95
CA LEU A 69 8.04 -16.20 2.40
C LEU A 69 9.33 -15.54 2.89
N LEU A 70 9.24 -14.73 3.94
CA LEU A 70 10.35 -14.52 4.86
C LEU A 70 10.23 -15.54 6.00
N VAL A 71 11.24 -16.36 6.17
CA VAL A 71 11.33 -17.35 7.24
C VAL A 71 12.26 -16.82 8.32
N ASP A 72 11.75 -16.70 9.55
CA ASP A 72 12.47 -16.17 10.71
C ASP A 72 12.69 -17.27 11.76
N PRO A 73 13.90 -17.84 11.86
CA PRO A 73 14.20 -18.89 12.82
C PRO A 73 14.26 -18.39 14.27
N ILE A 74 14.46 -17.09 14.51
CA ILE A 74 14.49 -16.55 15.87
C ILE A 74 13.07 -16.49 16.43
N ARG A 75 12.11 -16.08 15.59
CA ARG A 75 10.69 -16.00 15.96
C ARG A 75 9.91 -17.29 15.72
N GLN A 76 10.52 -18.29 15.07
CA GLN A 76 9.87 -19.54 14.66
C GLN A 76 8.59 -19.25 13.86
N GLN A 77 8.73 -18.39 12.84
CA GLN A 77 7.62 -17.86 12.08
C GLN A 77 7.96 -17.71 10.59
N ALA A 78 6.99 -17.99 9.72
CA ALA A 78 7.02 -17.63 8.31
C ALA A 78 6.05 -16.48 8.02
N GLU A 79 6.55 -15.39 7.43
CA GLU A 79 5.76 -14.25 6.96
C GLU A 79 5.57 -14.33 5.44
N ARG A 80 4.32 -14.36 4.98
CA ARG A 80 3.98 -14.29 3.55
C ARG A 80 4.21 -12.87 3.03
N LEU A 81 5.35 -12.63 2.40
CA LEU A 81 5.72 -11.33 1.85
C LEU A 81 5.00 -11.02 0.55
N ILE A 82 4.95 -12.00 -0.35
CA ILE A 82 4.33 -11.86 -1.67
C ILE A 82 3.46 -13.10 -1.89
N ARG A 83 2.16 -12.86 -2.08
CA ARG A 83 1.23 -13.91 -2.46
C ARG A 83 1.12 -13.99 -3.97
N ALA A 84 1.29 -15.19 -4.52
CA ALA A 84 1.32 -15.39 -5.97
C ALA A 84 -0.03 -15.09 -6.65
N ASP A 85 -1.13 -15.33 -5.94
CA ASP A 85 -2.51 -15.12 -6.39
C ASP A 85 -3.03 -13.69 -6.14
N SER A 86 -2.21 -12.83 -5.52
CA SER A 86 -2.61 -11.48 -5.13
C SER A 86 -2.06 -10.42 -6.08
N LEU A 87 -2.94 -9.53 -6.52
CA LEU A 87 -2.57 -8.28 -7.19
C LEU A 87 -2.15 -7.18 -6.19
N HIS A 88 -2.28 -7.44 -4.89
CA HIS A 88 -2.02 -6.49 -3.82
C HIS A 88 -0.95 -7.05 -2.88
N ASN A 89 0.31 -6.81 -3.22
CA ASN A 89 1.47 -7.18 -2.41
C ASN A 89 2.22 -5.91 -1.99
N THR A 90 2.50 -5.77 -0.70
CA THR A 90 3.17 -4.60 -0.14
C THR A 90 4.28 -5.01 0.82
N LEU A 91 5.46 -4.43 0.66
CA LEU A 91 6.62 -4.64 1.51
C LEU A 91 6.68 -3.54 2.57
N LEU A 92 6.68 -3.95 3.84
CA LEU A 92 6.86 -3.04 4.97
C LEU A 92 8.37 -2.84 5.23
N VAL A 93 8.92 -1.70 4.84
CA VAL A 93 10.38 -1.46 4.95
C VAL A 93 10.79 -0.80 6.28
N THR A 94 9.88 -0.08 6.93
CA THR A 94 10.13 0.53 8.24
C THR A 94 8.84 0.92 8.94
N GLU A 95 8.86 0.99 10.27
CA GLU A 95 7.75 1.54 11.06
C GLU A 95 8.08 2.92 11.66
N ARG A 96 9.30 3.44 11.41
CA ARG A 96 9.67 4.81 11.79
C ARG A 96 9.06 5.81 10.82
N CYS A 97 8.56 6.92 11.35
CA CYS A 97 8.09 8.06 10.58
C CYS A 97 8.46 9.35 11.32
N ASP A 98 8.65 10.42 10.57
CA ASP A 98 8.93 11.77 11.09
C ASP A 98 7.69 12.70 11.04
N GLN A 99 6.51 12.12 10.82
CA GLN A 99 5.20 12.79 10.93
C GLN A 99 4.30 12.07 11.94
N LEU A 100 3.32 12.80 12.48
CA LEU A 100 2.34 12.31 13.45
C LEU A 100 0.92 12.60 12.95
N CYS A 101 0.61 12.11 11.75
CA CYS A 101 -0.65 12.37 11.08
C CYS A 101 -1.85 11.99 11.96
N GLN A 102 -2.85 12.86 12.04
CA GLN A 102 -3.99 12.70 12.94
C GLN A 102 -4.74 11.38 12.75
N MET A 103 -4.75 10.88 11.52
CA MET A 103 -5.44 9.69 11.02
C MET A 103 -4.52 8.49 10.75
N CYS A 104 -3.25 8.54 11.18
CA CYS A 104 -2.25 7.53 10.85
C CYS A 104 -2.76 6.10 11.17
N SER A 105 -2.86 5.25 10.15
CA SER A 105 -3.29 3.86 10.28
C SER A 105 -2.20 2.96 10.89
N GLN A 106 -0.94 3.37 10.75
CA GLN A 106 0.23 2.71 11.31
C GLN A 106 1.06 3.70 12.16
N PRO A 107 0.61 4.00 13.40
CA PRO A 107 1.33 4.89 14.31
C PRO A 107 2.84 4.59 14.37
N PRO A 108 3.71 5.62 14.28
CA PRO A 108 5.14 5.39 14.16
C PRO A 108 5.73 4.69 15.39
N LYS A 109 6.63 3.74 15.14
CA LYS A 109 7.47 3.12 16.18
C LYS A 109 8.85 3.77 16.21
N LYS A 110 9.52 3.68 17.36
CA LYS A 110 10.90 4.17 17.51
C LYS A 110 11.93 3.21 16.94
N THR A 111 11.59 1.93 16.87
CA THR A 111 12.46 0.85 16.41
C THR A 111 12.43 0.70 14.89
N HIS A 112 13.56 0.33 14.32
CA HIS A 112 13.67 -0.10 12.93
C HIS A 112 14.44 -1.42 12.90
N GLU A 113 13.88 -2.39 12.19
CA GLU A 113 14.53 -3.66 11.86
C GLU A 113 14.88 -3.59 10.38
N ASP A 114 16.17 -3.56 10.07
CA ASP A 114 16.62 -3.51 8.69
C ASP A 114 16.40 -4.87 8.02
N ARG A 115 15.54 -4.85 7.00
CA ARG A 115 15.18 -6.01 6.19
C ARG A 115 15.38 -5.75 4.69
N PHE A 116 16.05 -4.67 4.30
CA PHE A 116 16.10 -4.26 2.88
C PHE A 116 16.69 -5.35 1.97
N GLU A 117 17.74 -6.03 2.40
CA GLU A 117 18.33 -7.13 1.63
C GLU A 117 17.37 -8.32 1.45
N LEU A 118 16.65 -8.71 2.51
CA LEU A 118 15.64 -9.77 2.44
C LEU A 118 14.46 -9.35 1.55
N LEU A 119 14.00 -8.11 1.67
CA LEU A 119 12.91 -7.58 0.85
C LEU A 119 13.29 -7.44 -0.63
N ARG A 120 14.55 -7.12 -0.93
CA ARG A 120 15.11 -7.14 -2.29
C ARG A 120 15.10 -8.55 -2.86
N GLN A 121 15.59 -9.55 -2.11
CA GLN A 121 15.53 -10.96 -2.50
C GLN A 121 14.10 -11.43 -2.74
N ALA A 122 13.16 -11.04 -1.88
CA ALA A 122 11.74 -11.36 -2.07
C ALA A 122 11.19 -10.73 -3.35
N SER A 123 11.55 -9.48 -3.63
CA SER A 123 11.10 -8.77 -4.83
C SER A 123 11.56 -9.47 -6.11
N LEU A 124 12.77 -10.03 -6.15
CA LEU A 124 13.28 -10.80 -7.29
C LEU A 124 12.48 -12.08 -7.56
N LEU A 125 11.84 -12.64 -6.53
CA LEU A 125 11.03 -13.86 -6.63
C LEU A 125 9.54 -13.58 -6.94
N ALA A 126 9.14 -12.31 -7.02
CA ALA A 126 7.77 -11.92 -7.30
C ALA A 126 7.27 -12.48 -8.66
N PRO A 127 5.95 -12.67 -8.82
CA PRO A 127 5.36 -13.04 -10.11
C PRO A 127 5.80 -12.13 -11.27
N GLU A 128 5.73 -12.65 -12.49
CA GLU A 128 6.04 -11.88 -13.71
C GLU A 128 5.08 -10.68 -13.84
N GLY A 129 5.62 -9.52 -14.22
CA GLY A 129 4.86 -8.29 -14.40
C GLY A 129 4.30 -7.68 -13.11
N ALA A 130 4.74 -8.14 -11.93
CA ALA A 130 4.18 -7.70 -10.67
C ALA A 130 4.44 -6.21 -10.37
N THR A 131 3.44 -5.53 -9.79
CA THR A 131 3.60 -4.24 -9.11
C THR A 131 3.69 -4.50 -7.61
N LEU A 132 4.83 -4.18 -7.00
CA LEU A 132 4.99 -4.28 -5.55
C LEU A 132 4.82 -2.92 -4.90
N GLY A 133 4.00 -2.86 -3.85
CA GLY A 133 3.92 -1.68 -2.99
C GLY A 133 5.11 -1.64 -2.02
N ILE A 134 5.66 -0.47 -1.75
CA ILE A 134 6.55 -0.22 -0.63
C ILE A 134 5.83 0.71 0.34
N THR A 135 5.70 0.27 1.59
CA THR A 135 4.97 0.99 2.64
C THR A 135 5.72 0.94 3.97
N GLY A 136 5.19 1.61 4.98
CA GLY A 136 5.84 1.80 6.25
C GLY A 136 5.35 3.03 6.98
N GLY A 137 6.17 3.49 7.93
CA GLY A 137 6.12 4.86 8.41
C GLY A 137 6.57 5.80 7.28
N GLU A 138 7.87 6.11 7.21
CA GLU A 138 8.46 6.86 6.11
C GLU A 138 9.65 6.11 5.48
N PRO A 139 9.48 5.48 4.31
CA PRO A 139 10.55 4.76 3.62
C PRO A 139 11.78 5.62 3.31
N THR A 140 11.59 6.91 2.98
CA THR A 140 12.70 7.82 2.64
C THR A 140 13.50 8.31 3.85
N LEU A 141 13.25 7.78 5.06
CA LEU A 141 14.23 7.87 6.15
C LEU A 141 15.47 7.00 5.90
N TYR A 142 15.33 5.98 5.04
CA TYR A 142 16.37 5.01 4.66
C TYR A 142 16.58 5.06 3.13
N LYS A 143 16.83 6.27 2.60
CA LYS A 143 16.81 6.52 1.14
C LYS A 143 17.78 5.66 0.37
N ASN A 144 18.99 5.46 0.89
CA ASN A 144 20.02 4.75 0.15
C ASN A 144 19.63 3.28 -0.02
N GLU A 145 19.19 2.65 1.06
CA GLU A 145 18.73 1.26 1.10
C GLU A 145 17.47 1.08 0.25
N LEU A 146 16.53 2.03 0.30
CA LEU A 146 15.33 2.04 -0.53
C LEU A 146 15.68 2.14 -2.02
N PHE A 147 16.54 3.09 -2.39
CA PHE A 147 16.93 3.30 -3.78
C PHE A 147 17.76 2.11 -4.30
N ASP A 148 18.66 1.54 -3.49
CA ASP A 148 19.43 0.34 -3.85
C ASP A 148 18.50 -0.84 -4.11
N LEU A 149 17.51 -1.07 -3.23
CA LEU A 149 16.49 -2.10 -3.42
C LEU A 149 15.78 -1.93 -4.76
N ILE A 150 15.31 -0.73 -5.06
CA ILE A 150 14.56 -0.43 -6.30
C ILE A 150 15.45 -0.60 -7.53
N GLU A 151 16.63 0.01 -7.54
CA GLU A 151 17.53 0.03 -8.69
C GLU A 151 18.04 -1.38 -9.03
N ILE A 152 18.45 -2.14 -8.02
CA ILE A 152 18.91 -3.53 -8.23
C ILE A 152 17.75 -4.40 -8.70
N THR A 153 16.61 -4.33 -8.02
CA THR A 153 15.45 -5.17 -8.39
C THR A 153 14.99 -4.89 -9.80
N LEU A 154 14.79 -3.62 -10.19
CA LEU A 154 14.29 -3.29 -11.52
C LEU A 154 15.36 -3.41 -12.62
N GLY A 155 16.64 -3.41 -12.25
CA GLY A 155 17.73 -3.78 -13.15
C GLY A 155 17.69 -5.26 -13.55
N GLU A 156 17.32 -6.14 -12.60
CA GLU A 156 17.19 -7.59 -12.83
C GLU A 156 15.78 -7.99 -13.33
N ARG A 157 14.75 -7.22 -12.95
CA ARG A 157 13.33 -7.46 -13.24
C ARG A 157 12.70 -6.25 -13.94
N PRO A 158 13.06 -6.00 -15.22
CA PRO A 158 12.50 -4.87 -15.98
C PRO A 158 11.02 -5.05 -16.32
N ASP A 159 10.43 -6.21 -16.09
CA ASP A 159 9.00 -6.49 -16.21
C ASP A 159 8.18 -5.90 -15.06
N MET A 160 8.79 -5.66 -13.90
CA MET A 160 8.11 -5.23 -12.68
C MET A 160 7.97 -3.70 -12.56
N SER A 161 7.21 -3.28 -11.56
CA SER A 161 7.10 -1.88 -11.14
C SER A 161 6.95 -1.75 -9.61
N PHE A 162 7.24 -0.57 -9.08
CA PHE A 162 7.01 -0.27 -7.66
C PHE A 162 5.99 0.86 -7.47
N HIS A 163 5.17 0.74 -6.44
CA HIS A 163 4.35 1.83 -5.90
C HIS A 163 4.84 2.17 -4.50
N VAL A 164 5.49 3.32 -4.32
CA VAL A 164 6.14 3.69 -3.05
C VAL A 164 5.31 4.73 -2.32
N LEU A 165 4.82 4.39 -1.13
CA LEU A 165 4.13 5.32 -0.25
C LEU A 165 5.16 6.09 0.57
N SER A 166 5.21 7.41 0.39
CA SER A 166 6.11 8.32 1.12
C SER A 166 5.38 9.60 1.45
N ASN A 167 5.68 10.19 2.60
CA ASN A 167 5.25 11.52 3.03
C ASN A 167 5.92 12.66 2.24
N GLY A 168 6.86 12.33 1.35
CA GLY A 168 7.49 13.26 0.43
C GLY A 168 8.45 14.26 1.07
N GLN A 169 8.87 14.05 2.32
CA GLN A 169 9.65 15.06 3.06
C GLN A 169 11.15 15.02 2.77
N HIS A 170 11.70 13.93 2.23
CA HIS A 170 13.15 13.72 2.17
C HIS A 170 13.76 13.78 0.75
N PHE A 171 13.02 14.25 -0.25
CA PHE A 171 13.58 14.46 -1.59
C PHE A 171 14.35 15.78 -1.68
N GLU A 172 15.62 15.69 -2.03
CA GLU A 172 16.61 16.77 -2.02
C GLU A 172 17.33 16.89 -3.38
N GLN A 173 18.09 17.97 -3.58
CA GLN A 173 18.73 18.23 -4.87
C GLN A 173 19.70 17.12 -5.31
N HIS A 174 20.42 16.52 -4.36
CA HIS A 174 21.36 15.45 -4.67
C HIS A 174 20.68 14.15 -5.12
N ASP A 175 19.39 13.96 -4.78
CA ASP A 175 18.63 12.76 -5.18
C ASP A 175 18.26 12.80 -6.67
N VAL A 176 18.13 14.00 -7.26
CA VAL A 176 17.64 14.19 -8.64
C VAL A 176 18.44 13.38 -9.66
N GLY A 177 19.77 13.38 -9.54
CA GLY A 177 20.64 12.64 -10.46
C GLY A 177 20.39 11.13 -10.40
N ARG A 178 20.19 10.58 -9.20
CA ARG A 178 19.92 9.16 -8.98
C ARG A 178 18.50 8.79 -9.42
N LEU A 179 17.52 9.64 -9.12
CA LEU A 179 16.12 9.44 -9.52
C LEU A 179 15.88 9.51 -11.04
N ARG A 180 16.84 10.02 -11.82
CA ARG A 180 16.81 9.95 -13.30
C ARG A 180 17.23 8.59 -13.86
N ASN A 181 17.72 7.66 -13.03
CA ASN A 181 18.02 6.29 -13.45
C ASN A 181 16.76 5.66 -14.08
N PRO A 182 16.86 4.99 -15.25
CA PRO A 182 15.73 4.35 -15.92
C PRO A 182 14.90 3.40 -15.04
N ALA A 183 15.49 2.81 -13.99
CA ALA A 183 14.76 2.03 -13.01
C ALA A 183 13.59 2.82 -12.38
N PHE A 184 13.82 4.08 -12.00
CA PHE A 184 12.78 4.94 -11.39
C PHE A 184 11.68 5.34 -12.36
N ALA A 185 11.87 5.17 -13.67
CA ALA A 185 10.78 5.33 -14.64
C ALA A 185 9.68 4.27 -14.45
N ARG A 186 9.88 3.21 -13.66
CA ARG A 186 8.84 2.22 -13.31
C ARG A 186 8.36 2.35 -11.86
N VAL A 187 8.66 3.48 -11.23
CA VAL A 187 8.27 3.77 -9.86
C VAL A 187 7.18 4.85 -9.86
N THR A 188 6.09 4.58 -9.15
CA THR A 188 5.07 5.60 -8.83
C THR A 188 5.20 5.96 -7.37
N TRP A 189 5.41 7.24 -7.08
CA TRP A 189 5.49 7.78 -5.73
C TRP A 189 4.09 8.23 -5.27
N GLY A 190 3.50 7.49 -4.34
CA GLY A 190 2.25 7.86 -3.68
C GLY A 190 2.53 8.84 -2.54
N ILE A 191 2.24 10.12 -2.78
CA ILE A 191 2.60 11.23 -1.87
C ILE A 191 1.35 11.93 -1.34
N PRO A 192 1.20 12.12 -0.02
CA PRO A 192 0.04 12.75 0.54
C PRO A 192 0.07 14.28 0.38
N LEU A 193 -1.08 14.87 0.03
CA LEU A 193 -1.33 16.31 0.13
C LEU A 193 -2.75 16.52 0.65
N TYR A 194 -2.88 17.06 1.85
CA TYR A 194 -4.16 17.12 2.56
C TYR A 194 -4.92 18.44 2.46
N SER A 195 -4.27 19.53 2.05
CA SER A 195 -4.88 20.85 1.88
C SER A 195 -4.01 21.71 0.95
N SER A 196 -4.59 22.72 0.31
CA SER A 196 -3.85 23.80 -0.35
C SER A 196 -3.36 24.87 0.61
N ALA A 197 -3.83 24.85 1.87
CA ALA A 197 -3.38 25.75 2.92
C ALA A 197 -2.30 25.07 3.79
N ALA A 198 -1.15 25.73 3.92
CA ALA A 198 0.01 25.19 4.64
C ALA A 198 -0.31 24.86 6.11
N SER A 199 -0.98 25.77 6.82
CA SER A 199 -1.33 25.58 8.23
C SER A 199 -2.25 24.38 8.47
N GLU A 200 -3.21 24.15 7.58
CA GLU A 200 -4.12 23.01 7.67
C GLU A 200 -3.40 21.69 7.33
N HIS A 201 -2.62 21.67 6.25
CA HIS A 201 -1.81 20.52 5.90
C HIS A 201 -0.89 20.09 7.06
N ASP A 202 -0.15 21.05 7.61
CA ASP A 202 0.80 20.83 8.69
C ASP A 202 0.12 20.38 9.99
N ALA A 203 -1.07 20.90 10.27
CA ALA A 203 -1.89 20.46 11.40
C ALA A 203 -2.36 19.00 11.22
N ILE A 204 -2.76 18.60 10.01
CA ILE A 204 -3.20 17.24 9.70
C ILE A 204 -2.04 16.25 9.85
N VAL A 205 -0.83 16.60 9.37
CA VAL A 205 0.35 15.72 9.45
C VAL A 205 1.11 15.82 10.78
N GLY A 206 0.73 16.78 11.63
CA GLY A 206 1.37 16.99 12.94
C GLY A 206 2.82 17.46 12.84
N LYS A 207 3.17 18.21 11.79
CA LYS A 207 4.55 18.67 11.52
C LYS A 207 4.55 20.07 10.88
N PRO A 208 4.92 21.13 11.63
CA PRO A 208 5.08 22.46 11.08
C PRO A 208 6.12 22.51 9.95
N GLY A 209 5.83 23.25 8.88
CA GLY A 209 6.68 23.40 7.69
C GLY A 209 6.60 22.22 6.71
N ALA A 210 5.77 21.21 6.97
CA ALA A 210 5.69 20.02 6.12
C ALA A 210 5.17 20.33 4.71
N PHE A 211 4.24 21.28 4.57
CA PHE A 211 3.69 21.72 3.30
C PHE A 211 4.76 22.37 2.42
N GLU A 212 5.52 23.31 2.97
CA GLU A 212 6.58 24.03 2.23
C GLU A 212 7.70 23.07 1.84
N ARG A 213 8.13 22.19 2.77
CA ARG A 213 9.11 21.16 2.45
C ARG A 213 8.61 20.21 1.36
N LEU A 214 7.35 19.80 1.43
CA LEU A 214 6.74 18.95 0.41
C LEU A 214 6.74 19.60 -0.97
N HIS A 215 6.47 20.91 -1.07
CA HIS A 215 6.53 21.63 -2.35
C HIS A 215 7.95 21.73 -2.90
N GLN A 216 8.97 21.87 -2.05
CA GLN A 216 10.36 21.77 -2.49
C GLN A 216 10.67 20.38 -3.04
N SER A 217 10.21 19.32 -2.36
CA SER A 217 10.37 17.94 -2.80
C SER A 217 9.63 17.64 -4.11
N PHE A 218 8.43 18.20 -4.33
CA PHE A 218 7.76 18.16 -5.63
C PHE A 218 8.62 18.78 -6.74
N GLY A 219 9.30 19.90 -6.47
CA GLY A 219 10.26 20.47 -7.41
C GLY A 219 11.36 19.47 -7.82
N ARG A 220 11.91 18.71 -6.86
CA ARG A 220 12.96 17.69 -7.12
C ARG A 220 12.42 16.50 -7.90
N LEU A 221 11.22 16.04 -7.55
CA LEU A 221 10.57 14.93 -8.25
C LEU A 221 10.25 15.28 -9.70
N VAL A 222 9.78 16.50 -9.97
CA VAL A 222 9.57 17.00 -11.34
C VAL A 222 10.89 17.07 -12.10
N GLU A 223 11.93 17.65 -11.49
CA GLU A 223 13.25 17.77 -12.11
C GLU A 223 13.86 16.40 -12.47
N ALA A 224 13.53 15.37 -11.69
CA ALA A 224 13.94 13.99 -11.94
C ALA A 224 13.04 13.24 -12.96
N GLY A 225 11.90 13.80 -13.35
CA GLY A 225 10.91 13.11 -14.20
C GLY A 225 10.17 11.99 -13.46
N ALA A 226 10.09 12.06 -12.13
CA ALA A 226 9.42 11.05 -11.31
C ALA A 226 7.90 11.05 -11.51
N ARG A 227 7.29 9.87 -11.49
CA ARG A 227 5.83 9.73 -11.54
C ARG A 227 5.26 9.85 -10.14
N VAL A 228 4.32 10.78 -9.96
CA VAL A 228 3.71 11.03 -8.65
C VAL A 228 2.20 10.81 -8.74
N GLU A 229 1.70 10.01 -7.80
CA GLU A 229 0.29 9.91 -7.45
C GLU A 229 0.07 10.74 -6.18
N LEU A 230 -0.82 11.73 -6.23
CA LEU A 230 -1.26 12.41 -5.01
C LEU A 230 -2.27 11.57 -4.26
N ARG A 231 -2.22 11.64 -2.93
CA ARG A 231 -3.13 10.93 -2.04
C ARG A 231 -3.72 11.89 -1.02
N THR A 232 -5.04 11.83 -0.83
CA THR A 232 -5.72 12.70 0.13
C THR A 232 -6.75 11.88 0.87
N VAL A 233 -6.53 11.69 2.18
CA VAL A 233 -7.58 11.16 3.05
C VAL A 233 -8.57 12.28 3.34
N VAL A 234 -9.84 12.02 3.09
CA VAL A 234 -10.94 12.93 3.40
C VAL A 234 -11.17 12.91 4.90
N LEU A 235 -11.07 14.08 5.51
CA LEU A 235 -11.27 14.33 6.93
C LEU A 235 -12.31 15.44 7.09
N SER A 236 -12.99 15.47 8.23
CA SER A 236 -13.93 16.54 8.54
C SER A 236 -13.31 17.93 8.48
N SER A 237 -12.00 18.04 8.75
CA SER A 237 -11.26 19.31 8.65
C SER A 237 -11.05 19.77 7.22
N ASN A 238 -10.70 18.87 6.28
CA ASN A 238 -10.30 19.25 4.92
C ASN A 238 -11.38 19.02 3.85
N ALA A 239 -12.48 18.34 4.17
CA ALA A 239 -13.47 17.92 3.17
C ALA A 239 -14.02 19.10 2.37
N PHE A 240 -14.33 20.22 3.02
CA PHE A 240 -14.86 21.43 2.37
C PHE A 240 -13.82 22.20 1.54
N GLU A 241 -12.53 21.96 1.80
CA GLU A 241 -11.42 22.57 1.06
C GLU A 241 -10.94 21.70 -0.12
N LEU A 242 -11.51 20.51 -0.33
CA LEU A 242 -11.18 19.66 -1.47
C LEU A 242 -11.32 20.37 -2.84
N PRO A 243 -12.32 21.23 -3.09
CA PRO A 243 -12.38 21.98 -4.35
C PRO A 243 -11.21 22.96 -4.52
N ALA A 244 -10.77 23.59 -3.43
CA ALA A 244 -9.61 24.48 -3.42
C ALA A 244 -8.30 23.70 -3.62
N LEU A 245 -8.18 22.52 -2.99
CA LEU A 245 -7.08 21.60 -3.21
C LEU A 245 -7.03 21.11 -4.66
N ALA A 246 -8.17 20.72 -5.26
CA ALA A 246 -8.24 20.33 -6.66
C ALA A 246 -7.75 21.46 -7.58
N LYS A 247 -8.18 22.71 -7.33
CA LYS A 247 -7.67 23.89 -8.02
C LYS A 247 -6.16 24.05 -7.82
N HIS A 248 -5.65 23.91 -6.61
CA HIS A 248 -4.21 23.99 -6.35
C HIS A 248 -3.42 22.95 -7.14
N ILE A 249 -3.88 21.69 -7.15
CA ILE A 249 -3.22 20.60 -7.87
C ILE A 249 -3.16 20.91 -9.37
N VAL A 250 -4.29 21.23 -10.01
CA VAL A 250 -4.34 21.39 -11.47
C VAL A 250 -3.61 22.67 -11.95
N TRP A 251 -3.40 23.67 -11.07
CA TRP A 251 -2.73 24.92 -11.42
C TRP A 251 -1.25 24.96 -11.01
N ARG A 252 -0.89 24.31 -9.90
CA ARG A 252 0.48 24.39 -9.33
C ARG A 252 1.26 23.09 -9.48
N LEU A 253 0.59 21.97 -9.64
CA LEU A 253 1.19 20.64 -9.70
C LEU A 253 0.71 19.86 -10.95
N PRO A 254 0.79 20.44 -12.17
CA PRO A 254 0.26 19.79 -13.38
C PRO A 254 1.02 18.52 -13.80
N PHE A 255 2.17 18.23 -13.17
CA PHE A 255 2.96 17.01 -13.40
C PHE A 255 2.41 15.78 -12.67
N ILE A 256 1.46 15.96 -11.74
CA ILE A 256 0.83 14.85 -11.01
C ILE A 256 0.05 13.99 -11.98
N GLY A 257 0.37 12.69 -12.02
CA GLY A 257 -0.26 11.76 -12.96
C GLY A 257 -1.67 11.34 -12.56
N SER A 258 -1.93 11.23 -11.26
CA SER A 258 -3.22 10.81 -10.72
C SER A 258 -3.44 11.31 -9.30
N TRP A 259 -4.70 11.36 -8.86
CA TRP A 259 -5.08 11.79 -7.52
C TRP A 259 -6.07 10.82 -6.87
N SER A 260 -5.62 10.15 -5.81
CA SER A 260 -6.43 9.23 -5.01
C SER A 260 -7.07 9.97 -3.83
N VAL A 261 -8.37 10.22 -3.92
CA VAL A 261 -9.19 10.76 -2.83
C VAL A 261 -9.74 9.58 -2.04
N MET A 262 -9.38 9.48 -0.76
CA MET A 262 -9.55 8.27 0.03
C MET A 262 -10.48 8.51 1.22
N GLN A 263 -11.45 7.63 1.43
CA GLN A 263 -12.22 7.64 2.68
C GLN A 263 -11.39 7.03 3.83
N LEU A 264 -11.63 7.52 5.04
CA LEU A 264 -10.89 7.22 6.26
C LEU A 264 -11.10 5.77 6.74
N GLU A 265 -9.98 5.15 7.13
CA GLU A 265 -9.89 3.81 7.71
C GLU A 265 -9.96 3.88 9.24
N ASN A 266 -10.85 3.11 9.89
CA ASN A 266 -11.05 3.13 11.35
C ASN A 266 -9.99 2.31 12.11
N ILE A 267 -8.71 2.68 12.00
CA ILE A 267 -7.57 1.99 12.62
C ILE A 267 -6.52 3.01 13.12
N GLY A 268 -5.53 2.53 13.87
CA GLY A 268 -4.42 3.37 14.35
C GLY A 268 -4.92 4.55 15.19
N PHE A 269 -4.42 5.75 14.90
CA PHE A 269 -4.85 6.96 15.61
C PHE A 269 -6.28 7.39 15.28
N ALA A 270 -6.82 7.01 14.11
CA ALA A 270 -8.18 7.37 13.72
C ALA A 270 -9.24 6.72 14.63
N LYS A 271 -8.97 5.51 15.16
CA LYS A 271 -9.89 4.77 16.03
C LYS A 271 -10.38 5.57 17.22
N ASN A 272 -9.46 6.26 17.90
CA ASN A 272 -9.77 7.04 19.10
C ASN A 272 -10.25 8.47 18.79
N ARG A 273 -10.37 8.83 17.51
CA ARG A 273 -10.68 10.18 17.03
C ARG A 273 -11.76 10.18 15.95
N TRP A 274 -12.45 9.06 15.76
CA TRP A 274 -13.34 8.82 14.63
C TRP A 274 -14.40 9.90 14.49
N SER A 275 -15.14 10.23 15.55
CA SER A 275 -16.20 11.25 15.53
C SER A 275 -15.71 12.65 15.14
N LYS A 276 -14.43 12.95 15.38
CA LYS A 276 -13.81 14.24 15.01
C LYS A 276 -13.26 14.23 13.59
N LEU A 277 -12.69 13.12 13.15
CA LEU A 277 -11.95 13.02 11.90
C LEU A 277 -12.81 12.58 10.72
N PHE A 278 -13.82 11.76 10.96
CA PHE A 278 -14.58 11.12 9.89
C PHE A 278 -15.59 12.05 9.25
N PHE A 279 -15.47 12.24 7.94
CA PHE A 279 -16.42 12.98 7.14
C PHE A 279 -17.45 12.02 6.51
N ASP A 280 -18.72 12.14 6.91
CA ASP A 280 -19.81 11.36 6.31
C ASP A 280 -20.21 11.93 4.95
N HIS A 281 -19.58 11.41 3.89
CA HIS A 281 -19.82 11.83 2.52
C HIS A 281 -21.23 11.54 2.01
N ARG A 282 -22.02 10.70 2.69
CA ARG A 282 -23.42 10.44 2.31
C ARG A 282 -24.32 11.59 2.72
N ALA A 283 -23.99 12.22 3.85
CA ALA A 283 -24.70 13.41 4.31
C ALA A 283 -24.37 14.62 3.44
N ASN A 284 -23.14 14.71 2.93
CA ASN A 284 -22.74 15.75 1.99
C ASN A 284 -21.62 15.27 1.06
N PHE A 285 -21.95 15.02 -0.20
CA PHE A 285 -20.97 14.63 -1.22
C PHE A 285 -20.46 15.83 -2.04
N THR A 286 -21.07 17.02 -1.90
CA THR A 286 -20.82 18.19 -2.76
C THR A 286 -19.35 18.59 -2.85
N PRO A 287 -18.56 18.68 -1.76
CA PRO A 287 -17.15 19.08 -1.87
C PRO A 287 -16.30 18.06 -2.64
N ILE A 288 -16.63 16.77 -2.53
CA ILE A 288 -15.96 15.70 -3.27
C ILE A 288 -16.34 15.79 -4.75
N ALA A 289 -17.62 15.95 -5.06
CA ALA A 289 -18.12 16.15 -6.42
C ALA A 289 -17.44 17.32 -7.12
N GLU A 290 -17.43 18.51 -6.51
CA GLU A 290 -16.78 19.70 -7.09
C GLU A 290 -15.29 19.50 -7.33
N ALA A 291 -14.60 18.80 -6.42
CA ALA A 291 -13.19 18.48 -6.58
C ALA A 291 -12.94 17.51 -7.76
N LEU A 292 -13.80 16.49 -7.92
CA LEU A 292 -13.74 15.54 -9.04
C LEU A 292 -14.06 16.21 -10.38
N ASP A 293 -15.08 17.07 -10.43
CA ASP A 293 -15.45 17.82 -11.63
C ASP A 293 -14.29 18.71 -12.09
N ARG A 294 -13.66 19.45 -11.15
CA ARG A 294 -12.47 20.26 -11.43
C ARG A 294 -11.32 19.41 -11.94
N ALA A 295 -11.02 18.29 -11.30
CA ALA A 295 -9.96 17.39 -11.74
C ALA A 295 -10.24 16.89 -13.17
N SER A 296 -11.47 16.46 -13.44
CA SER A 296 -11.92 15.95 -14.74
C SER A 296 -11.82 16.99 -15.85
N LEU A 297 -12.23 18.23 -15.59
CA LEU A 297 -12.13 19.35 -16.55
C LEU A 297 -10.69 19.65 -16.99
N HIS A 298 -9.71 19.31 -16.14
CA HIS A 298 -8.28 19.51 -16.40
C HIS A 298 -7.53 18.19 -16.70
N ALA A 299 -8.25 17.12 -17.03
CA ALA A 299 -7.69 15.79 -17.34
C ALA A 299 -6.81 15.18 -16.23
N LEU A 300 -6.95 15.64 -14.98
CA LEU A 300 -6.35 15.01 -13.82
C LEU A 300 -7.13 13.74 -13.48
N GLN A 301 -6.44 12.60 -13.46
CA GLN A 301 -7.05 11.30 -13.17
C GLN A 301 -7.34 11.14 -11.67
N ALA A 302 -8.45 11.73 -11.21
CA ALA A 302 -8.92 11.55 -9.85
C ALA A 302 -9.67 10.21 -9.68
N ARG A 303 -9.52 9.58 -8.52
CA ARG A 303 -10.18 8.31 -8.18
C ARG A 303 -10.62 8.31 -6.72
N LEU A 304 -11.75 7.66 -6.44
CA LEU A 304 -12.28 7.47 -5.10
C LEU A 304 -11.85 6.10 -4.54
N PHE A 305 -11.10 6.13 -3.46
CA PHE A 305 -10.57 4.96 -2.75
C PHE A 305 -11.33 4.76 -1.44
N ASN A 306 -11.66 3.52 -1.10
CA ASN A 306 -12.32 3.13 0.14
C ASN A 306 -13.77 3.63 0.27
N PHE A 307 -14.38 4.06 -0.82
CA PHE A 307 -15.80 4.40 -0.88
C PHE A 307 -16.61 3.17 -1.32
N PRO A 308 -17.51 2.63 -0.47
CA PRO A 308 -18.48 1.65 -0.94
C PRO A 308 -19.32 2.25 -2.07
N LEU A 309 -19.48 1.55 -3.19
CA LEU A 309 -20.05 2.14 -4.41
C LEU A 309 -21.48 2.68 -4.22
N CYS A 310 -22.27 1.98 -3.40
CA CYS A 310 -23.62 2.37 -3.03
C CYS A 310 -23.71 3.68 -2.22
N THR A 311 -22.60 4.14 -1.64
CA THR A 311 -22.53 5.40 -0.89
C THR A 311 -22.10 6.58 -1.75
N VAL A 312 -21.75 6.34 -3.02
CA VAL A 312 -21.36 7.36 -4.00
C VAL A 312 -22.54 7.65 -4.93
N PRO A 313 -22.89 8.93 -5.18
CA PRO A 313 -23.97 9.26 -6.10
C PRO A 313 -23.72 8.67 -7.50
N PRO A 314 -24.77 8.19 -8.22
CA PRO A 314 -24.61 7.46 -9.48
C PRO A 314 -23.69 8.13 -10.51
N ALA A 315 -23.76 9.47 -10.65
CA ALA A 315 -22.94 10.25 -11.57
C ALA A 315 -21.42 10.14 -11.30
N TYR A 316 -21.01 9.85 -10.06
CA TYR A 316 -19.60 9.79 -9.65
C TYR A 316 -19.08 8.37 -9.40
N ARG A 317 -19.90 7.34 -9.61
CA ARG A 317 -19.52 5.93 -9.36
C ARG A 317 -18.37 5.44 -10.25
N SER A 318 -18.17 6.03 -11.42
CA SER A 318 -17.06 5.72 -12.31
C SER A 318 -15.68 6.11 -11.74
N TYR A 319 -15.64 7.05 -10.79
CA TYR A 319 -14.41 7.45 -10.10
C TYR A 319 -14.01 6.44 -9.02
N ALA A 320 -14.98 5.68 -8.46
CA ALA A 320 -14.72 4.72 -7.40
C ALA A 320 -14.08 3.42 -7.91
N VAL A 321 -13.05 2.98 -7.21
CA VAL A 321 -12.27 1.78 -7.54
C VAL A 321 -12.26 0.80 -6.37
N ARG A 322 -12.12 -0.50 -6.66
CA ARG A 322 -11.96 -1.54 -5.64
C ARG A 322 -10.54 -1.47 -5.05
N SER A 323 -10.34 -0.53 -4.13
CA SER A 323 -9.02 -0.19 -3.59
C SER A 323 -8.63 -0.88 -2.28
N ILE A 324 -9.57 -1.55 -1.61
CA ILE A 324 -9.30 -2.24 -0.34
C ILE A 324 -8.78 -3.64 -0.67
N SER A 325 -7.58 -3.95 -0.18
CA SER A 325 -6.99 -5.29 -0.34
C SER A 325 -7.93 -6.36 0.19
N ASP A 326 -7.97 -7.50 -0.48
CA ASP A 326 -8.79 -8.68 -0.15
C ASP A 326 -8.77 -9.06 1.34
N TRP A 327 -7.61 -9.05 1.98
CA TRP A 327 -7.47 -9.38 3.40
C TRP A 327 -8.02 -8.32 4.37
N LYS A 328 -8.22 -7.09 3.88
CA LYS A 328 -8.80 -5.94 4.61
C LYS A 328 -10.27 -5.72 4.31
N GLN A 329 -10.86 -6.45 3.36
CA GLN A 329 -12.15 -6.15 2.78
C GLN A 329 -13.25 -7.03 3.36
N LYS A 330 -14.41 -6.43 3.64
CA LYS A 330 -15.65 -7.17 3.92
C LYS A 330 -16.86 -6.61 3.21
N TYR A 331 -17.87 -7.47 3.13
CA TYR A 331 -19.22 -7.15 2.74
C TYR A 331 -20.17 -7.62 3.84
N VAL A 332 -21.22 -6.84 4.12
CA VAL A 332 -22.28 -7.24 5.06
C VAL A 332 -23.35 -8.04 4.32
N ALA A 333 -24.23 -8.76 5.04
CA ALA A 333 -25.25 -9.63 4.45
C ALA A 333 -26.12 -8.94 3.40
N ALA A 334 -26.43 -7.65 3.59
CA ALA A 334 -27.19 -6.87 2.60
C ALA A 334 -26.49 -6.76 1.22
N CYS A 335 -25.18 -6.99 1.14
CA CYS A 335 -24.44 -6.97 -0.12
C CYS A 335 -24.52 -8.28 -0.91
N ASP A 336 -25.12 -9.35 -0.41
CA ASP A 336 -24.99 -10.68 -1.01
C ASP A 336 -25.59 -10.77 -2.41
N ASP A 337 -26.74 -10.12 -2.62
CA ASP A 337 -27.41 -10.06 -3.92
C ASP A 337 -27.06 -8.79 -4.74
N CYS A 338 -26.09 -7.99 -4.29
CA CYS A 338 -25.74 -6.72 -4.93
C CYS A 338 -25.01 -6.95 -6.26
N SER A 339 -25.61 -6.51 -7.35
CA SER A 339 -25.08 -6.65 -8.72
C SER A 339 -23.75 -5.91 -8.92
N LEU A 340 -23.51 -4.86 -8.13
CA LEU A 340 -22.32 -4.02 -8.20
C LEU A 340 -21.16 -4.52 -7.33
N LYS A 341 -21.35 -5.58 -6.52
CA LYS A 341 -20.35 -6.13 -5.58
C LYS A 341 -18.97 -6.38 -6.21
N PRO A 342 -18.83 -6.96 -7.43
CA PRO A 342 -17.52 -7.25 -8.03
C PRO A 342 -16.62 -6.02 -8.25
N ARG A 343 -17.22 -4.83 -8.40
CA ARG A 343 -16.52 -3.55 -8.64
C ARG A 343 -16.44 -2.67 -7.40
N CYS A 344 -17.11 -3.04 -6.31
CA CYS A 344 -17.24 -2.24 -5.11
C CYS A 344 -16.03 -2.45 -4.18
N ALA A 345 -15.52 -1.38 -3.58
CA ALA A 345 -14.48 -1.45 -2.55
C ALA A 345 -14.95 -2.14 -1.25
N GLY A 346 -16.26 -2.30 -1.04
CA GLY A 346 -16.80 -2.85 0.20
C GLY A 346 -16.46 -1.96 1.40
N PHE A 347 -16.30 -2.57 2.56
CA PHE A 347 -15.91 -1.91 3.80
C PHE A 347 -14.61 -2.52 4.32
N PHE A 348 -13.90 -1.79 5.18
CA PHE A 348 -12.78 -2.35 5.89
C PHE A 348 -13.23 -3.39 6.95
N GLU A 349 -12.47 -4.47 7.09
CA GLU A 349 -12.76 -5.62 7.97
C GLU A 349 -13.02 -5.18 9.43
N TRP A 350 -12.23 -4.24 9.95
CA TRP A 350 -12.34 -3.72 11.32
C TRP A 350 -13.37 -2.61 11.52
N HIS A 351 -14.07 -2.13 10.48
CA HIS A 351 -15.23 -1.26 10.71
C HIS A 351 -16.33 -2.05 11.44
N SER A 352 -17.07 -1.47 12.38
CA SER A 352 -18.13 -2.23 13.06
C SER A 352 -19.22 -2.69 12.08
N GLY A 353 -19.86 -3.82 12.37
CA GLY A 353 -20.99 -4.31 11.57
C GLY A 353 -22.14 -3.31 11.55
N GLU A 354 -22.43 -2.66 12.68
CA GLU A 354 -23.41 -1.57 12.79
C GLU A 354 -23.09 -0.41 11.84
N HIS A 355 -21.83 0.03 11.78
CA HIS A 355 -21.41 1.09 10.87
C HIS A 355 -21.63 0.69 9.41
N ALA A 356 -21.16 -0.50 9.01
CA ALA A 356 -21.33 -0.99 7.65
C ALA A 356 -22.81 -1.18 7.26
N ASN A 357 -23.64 -1.72 8.15
CA ASN A 357 -25.08 -1.92 7.94
C ASN A 357 -25.84 -0.58 7.85
N ALA A 358 -25.45 0.42 8.64
CA ALA A 358 -26.04 1.76 8.54
C ALA A 358 -25.73 2.44 7.19
N TRP A 359 -24.66 2.00 6.52
CA TRP A 359 -24.12 2.61 5.30
C TRP A 359 -24.52 1.92 4.01
N VAL A 360 -24.65 0.60 4.04
CA VAL A 360 -24.92 -0.19 2.84
C VAL A 360 -26.28 0.15 2.23
N ARG A 361 -26.31 0.34 0.91
CA ARG A 361 -27.53 0.54 0.10
C ARG A 361 -27.38 -0.28 -1.19
N PRO A 362 -27.50 -1.62 -1.12
CA PRO A 362 -27.23 -2.50 -2.27
C PRO A 362 -28.16 -2.20 -3.44
N GLU A 363 -27.71 -2.51 -4.66
CA GLU A 363 -28.46 -2.34 -5.92
C GLU A 363 -28.44 -3.60 -6.77
#